data_AF-A0A958A1F0-F1
#
_entry.id   AF-A0A958A1F0-F1
#
_cell.length_a   1.000
_cell.length_b   1.000
_cell.length_c   1.000
_cell.angle_alpha   90.00
_cell.angle_beta   90.00
_cell.angle_gamma   90.00
#
_symmetry.space_group_name_H-M   'P 1'
#
loop_
_entity.id
_entity.type
_entity.pdbx_description
1 polymer ?
#
loop_
_entity_poly.entity_id
_entity_poly.type
_entity_poly.pdbx_seq_one_letter_code
_entity_poly.pdbx_strand_id
1 'polypeptide(L)'
;MATVKERVTYVRFVFSANDNLFASRGDLSLYDIPKSVAKYIRLCEDKIRQTYPNIGDNIDVINSDDDISAGETNVEVSDDLEGNLGLVEQKVVTEICERIFEQLNWYVWKTFVLISEAKFNVKLPASIIRWICAKGLINANKSTSLWRILPEDLDGIDRHVEFVMNEFQLTNLARTGVSTACYLEDMQKVSIATLPKNVNLLVASRDGFDDELFASDSSLFSLQIIGNRLNILAEHFVNIVEWSLWDCVYHKAANTLQAQANKKGIDCELQLPDAISFSQSIQVTQNLTVQQCIQTSLQSLSKVIDNAKISLKGGIVWDEIYEQKGQELLFQKEVLHPLLQNMDYQLVFPTHGNRGEHGRDFVFYERTKFGNPLYYALQAKAGNVSGGANRDIDELVIQIDRALLMPVKPPSEKAEAYVSVIIIAISGKFTKDAEEVIRKKIPKYITEGAVYFWDKDKIQSLIAQYPNKEE
;
A
#
# COMPACT_ATOMS: atom_id res chain seq x y z
N MET A 1 13.23 -46.14 -31.35
CA MET A 1 13.98 -45.97 -30.09
C MET A 1 13.71 -44.57 -29.59
N ALA A 2 13.27 -44.45 -28.33
CA ALA A 2 12.74 -43.21 -27.78
C ALA A 2 13.79 -42.09 -27.79
N THR A 3 13.29 -40.89 -28.10
CA THR A 3 13.92 -39.57 -28.03
C THR A 3 14.63 -39.35 -26.70
N VAL A 4 15.91 -38.95 -26.78
CA VAL A 4 16.67 -38.36 -25.66
C VAL A 4 15.87 -37.16 -25.16
N LYS A 5 15.42 -37.20 -23.91
CA LYS A 5 14.77 -36.08 -23.24
C LYS A 5 15.86 -35.28 -22.56
N GLU A 6 16.16 -34.10 -23.10
CA GLU A 6 16.94 -33.07 -22.40
C GLU A 6 16.23 -32.72 -21.09
N ARG A 7 16.92 -32.87 -19.96
CA ARG A 7 16.47 -32.44 -18.64
C ARG A 7 17.08 -31.09 -18.33
N VAL A 8 16.22 -30.11 -18.06
CA VAL A 8 16.61 -28.71 -17.77
C VAL A 8 16.29 -28.45 -16.30
N THR A 9 17.32 -28.22 -15.48
CA THR A 9 17.14 -27.80 -14.10
C THR A 9 16.99 -26.27 -14.06
N TYR A 10 15.78 -25.79 -13.81
CA TYR A 10 15.54 -24.35 -13.68
C TYR A 10 15.74 -23.91 -12.22
N VAL A 11 16.70 -23.02 -11.98
CA VAL A 11 16.94 -22.43 -10.66
C VAL A 11 16.74 -20.92 -10.76
N ARG A 12 15.55 -20.42 -10.38
CA ARG A 12 15.31 -18.97 -10.39
C ARG A 12 15.85 -18.34 -9.12
N PHE A 13 16.83 -17.46 -9.28
CA PHE A 13 17.20 -16.49 -8.27
C PHE A 13 16.56 -15.15 -8.67
N VAL A 14 15.89 -14.48 -7.73
CA VAL A 14 15.44 -13.10 -7.90
C VAL A 14 16.12 -12.29 -6.81
N PHE A 15 17.00 -11.40 -7.22
CA PHE A 15 17.59 -10.38 -6.34
C PHE A 15 16.97 -9.05 -6.71
N SER A 16 16.44 -8.33 -5.73
CA SER A 16 16.13 -6.91 -5.90
C SER A 16 17.24 -6.11 -5.23
N ALA A 17 18.00 -5.36 -6.02
CA ALA A 17 19.09 -4.52 -5.50
C ALA A 17 18.59 -3.18 -4.92
N ASN A 18 17.29 -2.93 -4.90
CA ASN A 18 16.68 -1.74 -4.27
C ASN A 18 16.47 -1.90 -2.75
N ASP A 19 17.25 -2.78 -2.09
CA ASP A 19 17.19 -2.98 -0.65
C ASP A 19 17.69 -1.72 0.09
N ASN A 20 16.77 -0.89 0.56
CA ASN A 20 17.05 0.19 1.53
C ASN A 20 17.51 -0.37 2.90
N LEU A 21 17.54 -1.69 3.08
CA LEU A 21 18.27 -2.36 4.15
C LEU A 21 19.80 -2.17 4.04
N PHE A 22 20.35 -1.96 2.84
CA PHE A 22 21.73 -1.49 2.66
C PHE A 22 21.87 0.00 3.00
N ALA A 23 20.89 0.83 2.62
CA ALA A 23 20.90 2.28 2.85
C ALA A 23 20.72 2.68 4.32
N SER A 24 19.94 1.92 5.09
CA SER A 24 19.65 2.23 6.50
C SER A 24 20.74 1.79 7.50
N ARG A 25 21.77 1.06 7.04
CA ARG A 25 22.88 0.59 7.91
C ARG A 25 24.29 0.89 7.42
N GLY A 26 24.48 1.56 6.29
CA GLY A 26 25.82 1.88 5.79
C GLY A 26 25.85 3.13 4.93
N ASP A 27 26.76 4.02 5.29
CA ASP A 27 27.27 5.13 4.48
C ASP A 27 27.29 4.74 2.99
N LEU A 28 26.39 5.32 2.17
CA LEU A 28 26.26 5.07 0.73
C LEU A 28 27.57 5.29 -0.04
N SER A 29 28.53 5.99 0.57
CA SER A 29 29.87 6.24 0.04
C SER A 29 30.83 5.02 0.08
N LEU A 30 30.48 3.95 0.82
CA LEU A 30 31.39 2.81 1.07
C LEU A 30 31.11 1.56 0.23
N TYR A 31 29.92 1.41 -0.38
CA TYR A 31 29.55 0.19 -1.10
C TYR A 31 29.03 0.48 -2.51
N ASP A 32 29.80 0.07 -3.51
CA ASP A 32 29.42 0.03 -4.91
C ASP A 32 28.49 -1.19 -5.13
N ILE A 33 27.17 -0.93 -5.06
CA ILE A 33 26.10 -1.94 -5.13
C ILE A 33 26.18 -2.77 -6.43
N PRO A 34 26.36 -2.18 -7.63
CA PRO A 34 26.58 -2.94 -8.86
C PRO A 34 27.77 -3.91 -8.78
N LYS A 35 28.90 -3.49 -8.18
CA LYS A 35 30.05 -4.37 -7.96
C LYS A 35 29.75 -5.48 -6.96
N SER A 36 28.89 -5.24 -5.98
CA SER A 36 28.50 -6.24 -4.98
C SER A 36 27.58 -7.32 -5.57
N VAL A 37 26.65 -6.95 -6.44
CA VAL A 37 25.80 -7.88 -7.20
C VAL A 37 26.64 -8.71 -8.18
N ALA A 38 27.51 -8.08 -8.97
CA ALA A 38 28.39 -8.80 -9.90
C ALA A 38 29.36 -9.75 -9.17
N LYS A 39 29.92 -9.32 -8.04
CA LYS A 39 30.76 -10.17 -7.17
C LYS A 39 29.95 -11.35 -6.61
N TYR A 40 28.68 -11.14 -6.29
CA TYR A 40 27.80 -12.16 -5.76
C TYR A 40 27.42 -13.20 -6.82
N ILE A 41 26.99 -12.77 -8.02
CA ILE A 41 26.73 -13.65 -9.16
C ILE A 41 27.96 -14.53 -9.41
N ARG A 42 29.14 -13.92 -9.44
CA ARG A 42 30.41 -14.64 -9.63
C ARG A 42 30.71 -15.64 -8.51
N LEU A 43 30.44 -15.32 -7.25
CA LEU A 43 30.61 -16.26 -6.13
C LEU A 43 29.64 -17.45 -6.23
N CYS A 44 28.41 -17.22 -6.68
CA CYS A 44 27.44 -18.28 -6.97
C CYS A 44 27.93 -19.16 -8.13
N GLU A 45 28.33 -18.55 -9.25
CA GLU A 45 28.90 -19.25 -10.41
C GLU A 45 30.14 -20.08 -10.03
N ASP A 46 31.10 -19.49 -9.32
CA ASP A 46 32.33 -20.16 -8.87
C ASP A 46 32.01 -21.35 -7.97
N LYS A 47 31.02 -21.21 -7.08
CA LYS A 47 30.60 -22.27 -6.17
C LYS A 47 29.81 -23.37 -6.86
N ILE A 48 28.99 -23.01 -7.85
CA ILE A 48 28.30 -23.96 -8.74
C ILE A 48 29.37 -24.76 -9.53
N ARG A 49 30.33 -24.09 -10.18
CA ARG A 49 31.43 -24.74 -10.91
C ARG A 49 32.31 -25.61 -10.01
N GLN A 50 32.56 -25.18 -8.76
CA GLN A 50 33.31 -25.98 -7.78
C GLN A 50 32.55 -27.26 -7.40
N THR A 51 31.24 -27.15 -7.23
CA THR A 51 30.37 -28.28 -6.85
C THR A 51 30.12 -29.21 -8.04
N TYR A 52 30.11 -28.67 -9.26
CA TYR A 52 29.82 -29.36 -10.52
C TYR A 52 30.90 -29.04 -11.57
N PRO A 53 32.06 -29.70 -11.51
CA PRO A 53 33.17 -29.41 -12.42
C PRO A 53 32.88 -29.77 -13.89
N ASN A 54 31.80 -30.53 -14.14
CA ASN A 54 31.36 -30.93 -15.49
C ASN A 54 30.18 -30.10 -16.01
N ILE A 55 29.73 -29.07 -15.28
CA ILE A 55 28.68 -28.18 -15.78
C ILE A 55 29.20 -27.48 -17.04
N GLY A 56 28.43 -27.51 -18.13
CA GLY A 56 28.82 -26.85 -19.36
C GLY A 56 29.02 -25.35 -19.13
N ASP A 57 29.79 -24.68 -20.00
CA ASP A 57 30.10 -23.25 -19.84
C ASP A 57 28.88 -22.30 -19.93
N ASN A 58 27.69 -22.82 -20.26
CA ASN A 58 26.47 -22.02 -20.39
C ASN A 58 25.73 -21.89 -19.05
N ILE A 59 26.20 -20.97 -18.22
CA ILE A 59 25.36 -20.37 -17.17
C ILE A 59 24.78 -19.09 -17.79
N ASP A 60 23.52 -19.13 -18.24
CA ASP A 60 22.86 -17.97 -18.82
C ASP A 60 22.35 -17.06 -17.70
N VAL A 61 22.91 -15.85 -17.62
CA VAL A 61 22.42 -14.77 -16.76
C VAL A 61 21.43 -13.93 -17.58
N ILE A 62 20.14 -14.07 -17.31
CA ILE A 62 19.11 -13.23 -17.94
C ILE A 62 18.87 -12.04 -17.01
N ASN A 63 19.40 -10.87 -17.38
CA ASN A 63 19.00 -9.62 -16.75
C ASN A 63 17.68 -9.18 -17.37
N SER A 64 16.60 -9.24 -16.57
CA SER A 64 15.35 -8.57 -16.95
C SER A 64 15.46 -7.11 -16.51
N ASP A 65 15.60 -6.22 -17.50
CA ASP A 65 15.64 -4.75 -17.44
C ASP A 65 16.99 -4.08 -17.14
N ASP A 66 17.37 -3.14 -18.02
CA ASP A 66 18.61 -2.35 -17.97
C ASP A 66 18.68 -1.35 -16.79
N ASP A 67 17.59 -1.16 -16.05
CA ASP A 67 17.50 -0.18 -14.95
C ASP A 67 17.18 -0.78 -13.56
N ILE A 68 16.92 -2.09 -13.47
CA ILE A 68 16.68 -2.80 -12.21
C ILE A 68 17.48 -4.10 -12.23
N SER A 69 18.54 -4.22 -11.42
CA SER A 69 19.38 -5.42 -11.43
C SER A 69 18.69 -6.60 -10.71
N ALA A 70 17.77 -7.25 -11.41
CA ALA A 70 17.31 -8.61 -11.14
C ALA A 70 18.02 -9.54 -12.13
N GLY A 71 18.93 -10.38 -11.63
CA GLY A 71 19.61 -11.39 -12.42
C GLY A 71 18.95 -12.75 -12.24
N GLU A 72 18.41 -13.32 -13.31
CA GLU A 72 18.04 -14.73 -13.35
C GLU A 72 19.27 -15.56 -13.74
N THR A 73 19.46 -16.76 -13.18
CA THR A 73 20.61 -17.62 -13.52
C THR A 73 20.12 -19.02 -13.84
N ASN A 74 20.19 -19.42 -15.10
CA ASN A 74 19.82 -20.77 -15.52
C ASN A 74 21.03 -21.71 -15.39
N VAL A 75 20.79 -22.91 -14.87
CA VAL A 75 21.86 -23.89 -14.65
C VAL A 75 21.47 -25.22 -15.30
N GLU A 76 21.99 -25.46 -16.52
CA GLU A 76 21.84 -26.74 -17.19
C GLU A 76 22.87 -27.76 -16.65
N VAL A 77 22.40 -28.93 -16.21
CA VAL A 77 23.26 -30.01 -15.71
C VAL A 77 23.14 -31.21 -16.65
N SER A 78 24.25 -31.68 -17.22
CA SER A 78 24.27 -32.85 -18.10
C SER A 78 24.18 -34.19 -17.35
N ASP A 79 23.72 -35.22 -18.07
CA ASP A 79 23.18 -36.52 -17.63
C ASP A 79 24.01 -37.42 -16.66
N ASP A 80 25.23 -37.05 -16.24
CA ASP A 80 26.13 -37.98 -15.52
C ASP A 80 25.87 -38.10 -14.00
N LEU A 81 24.79 -37.50 -13.47
CA LEU A 81 24.44 -37.52 -12.04
C LEU A 81 23.12 -38.24 -11.77
N GLU A 82 22.93 -39.42 -12.37
CA GLU A 82 21.84 -40.34 -12.03
C GLU A 82 22.00 -40.86 -10.58
N GLY A 83 21.28 -40.25 -9.64
CA GLY A 83 21.01 -40.89 -8.35
C GLY A 83 20.90 -40.00 -7.12
N ASN A 84 21.18 -38.68 -7.22
CA ASN A 84 21.21 -37.85 -6.01
C ASN A 84 20.78 -36.38 -6.19
N LEU A 85 20.01 -36.04 -7.24
CA LEU A 85 19.62 -34.66 -7.54
C LEU A 85 19.02 -33.90 -6.33
N GLY A 86 18.14 -34.52 -5.52
CA GLY A 86 17.56 -33.87 -4.34
C GLY A 86 18.57 -33.59 -3.21
N LEU A 87 19.57 -34.46 -3.03
CA LEU A 87 20.68 -34.27 -2.09
C LEU A 87 21.67 -33.22 -2.59
N VAL A 88 21.82 -33.15 -3.90
CA VAL A 88 22.70 -32.26 -4.65
C VAL A 88 22.15 -30.83 -4.64
N GLU A 89 20.84 -30.65 -4.87
CA GLU A 89 20.10 -29.37 -4.74
C GLU A 89 20.09 -28.86 -3.30
N GLN A 90 19.80 -29.73 -2.32
CA GLN A 90 19.90 -29.38 -0.89
C GLN A 90 21.29 -28.87 -0.54
N LYS A 91 22.33 -29.52 -1.05
CA LYS A 91 23.71 -29.17 -0.75
C LYS A 91 24.12 -27.84 -1.37
N VAL A 92 23.64 -27.50 -2.57
CA VAL A 92 23.86 -26.18 -3.20
C VAL A 92 23.16 -25.08 -2.41
N VAL A 93 21.89 -25.26 -2.07
CA VAL A 93 21.14 -24.28 -1.26
C VAL A 93 21.81 -24.10 0.10
N THR A 94 22.18 -25.18 0.79
CA THR A 94 22.88 -25.10 2.08
C THR A 94 24.28 -24.47 1.93
N GLU A 95 25.09 -24.84 0.94
CA GLU A 95 26.46 -24.31 0.80
C GLU A 95 26.51 -22.88 0.26
N ILE A 96 25.64 -22.51 -0.69
CA ILE A 96 25.60 -21.16 -1.24
C ILE A 96 24.78 -20.24 -0.34
N CYS A 97 23.60 -20.66 0.12
CA CYS A 97 22.66 -19.77 0.79
C CYS A 97 22.87 -19.66 2.30
N GLU A 98 23.41 -20.67 2.98
CA GLU A 98 23.66 -20.59 4.43
C GLU A 98 25.11 -20.18 4.70
N ARG A 99 26.10 -20.87 4.13
CA ARG A 99 27.53 -20.61 4.46
C ARG A 99 28.09 -19.31 3.92
N ILE A 100 27.81 -18.92 2.66
CA ILE A 100 28.35 -17.67 2.10
C ILE A 100 27.74 -16.45 2.80
N PHE A 101 26.45 -16.51 3.14
CA PHE A 101 25.74 -15.40 3.78
C PHE A 101 26.05 -15.26 5.27
N GLU A 102 26.20 -16.36 6.01
CA GLU A 102 26.69 -16.34 7.40
C GLU A 102 28.13 -15.80 7.47
N GLN A 103 28.99 -16.15 6.52
CA GLN A 103 30.37 -15.65 6.46
C GLN A 103 30.47 -14.16 6.12
N LEU A 104 29.51 -13.62 5.36
CA LEU A 104 29.47 -12.20 4.97
C LEU A 104 28.66 -11.32 5.93
N ASN A 105 28.01 -11.90 6.94
CA ASN A 105 27.16 -11.20 7.91
C ASN A 105 26.04 -10.38 7.24
N TRP A 106 25.51 -10.90 6.12
CA TRP A 106 24.49 -10.24 5.30
C TRP A 106 23.09 -10.76 5.64
N TYR A 107 22.24 -9.87 6.17
CA TYR A 107 20.82 -10.16 6.43
C TYR A 107 19.99 -9.86 5.17
N VAL A 108 20.11 -10.71 4.15
CA VAL A 108 19.25 -10.62 2.95
C VAL A 108 17.95 -11.38 3.23
N TRP A 109 16.82 -10.67 3.19
CA TRP A 109 15.50 -11.29 3.26
C TRP A 109 15.17 -11.87 1.89
N LYS A 110 15.14 -13.20 1.85
CA LYS A 110 15.07 -13.96 0.60
C LYS A 110 13.60 -14.15 0.19
N THR A 111 13.35 -14.40 -1.10
CA THR A 111 12.19 -15.16 -1.57
C THR A 111 12.71 -16.19 -2.57
N PHE A 112 12.73 -17.48 -2.18
CA PHE A 112 13.16 -18.56 -3.07
C PHE A 112 11.95 -19.43 -3.40
N VAL A 113 11.67 -19.62 -4.69
CA VAL A 113 10.77 -20.68 -5.14
C VAL A 113 11.61 -21.63 -5.97
N LEU A 114 12.02 -22.74 -5.36
CA LEU A 114 12.82 -23.77 -6.03
C LEU A 114 11.86 -24.80 -6.63
N ILE A 115 11.56 -24.66 -7.92
CA ILE A 115 10.71 -25.60 -8.66
C ILE A 115 11.65 -26.59 -9.36
N SER A 116 12.03 -27.65 -8.65
CA SER A 116 12.74 -28.78 -9.25
C SER A 116 11.75 -29.63 -10.07
N GLU A 117 12.23 -30.35 -11.09
CA GLU A 117 11.45 -31.07 -12.13
C GLU A 117 10.22 -31.83 -11.60
N ALA A 118 9.11 -31.14 -11.40
CA ALA A 118 7.80 -31.76 -11.34
C ALA A 118 7.29 -31.85 -12.78
N LYS A 119 6.46 -32.85 -13.09
CA LYS A 119 5.66 -32.93 -14.34
C LYS A 119 4.56 -31.86 -14.34
N PHE A 120 4.95 -30.65 -13.98
CA PHE A 120 4.12 -29.57 -13.56
C PHE A 120 4.20 -28.53 -14.66
N ASN A 121 3.05 -28.00 -15.04
CA ASN A 121 2.99 -27.00 -16.09
C ASN A 121 3.78 -25.78 -15.61
N VAL A 122 4.97 -25.54 -16.17
CA VAL A 122 5.97 -24.47 -15.86
C VAL A 122 5.38 -23.04 -16.01
N LYS A 123 4.06 -22.92 -16.13
CA LYS A 123 3.32 -21.71 -16.48
C LYS A 123 2.53 -21.11 -15.34
N LEU A 124 2.48 -21.76 -14.16
CA LEU A 124 1.77 -21.21 -13.01
C LEU A 124 2.49 -19.96 -12.49
N PRO A 125 1.80 -18.81 -12.42
CA PRO A 125 2.38 -17.57 -11.90
C PRO A 125 2.84 -17.73 -10.45
N ALA A 126 3.92 -17.04 -10.08
CA ALA A 126 4.47 -17.09 -8.72
C ALA A 126 3.44 -16.66 -7.65
N SER A 127 2.60 -15.66 -7.94
CA SER A 127 1.53 -15.23 -7.04
C SER A 127 0.49 -16.31 -6.78
N ILE A 128 0.15 -17.13 -7.79
CA ILE A 128 -0.74 -18.30 -7.61
C ILE A 128 -0.07 -19.33 -6.71
N ILE A 129 1.22 -19.62 -6.90
CA ILE A 129 1.94 -20.57 -6.04
C ILE A 129 1.95 -20.07 -4.58
N ARG A 130 2.24 -18.79 -4.35
CA ARG A 130 2.20 -18.16 -3.02
C ARG A 130 0.82 -18.27 -2.39
N TRP A 131 -0.24 -18.09 -3.17
CA TRP A 131 -1.61 -18.29 -2.71
C TRP A 131 -1.89 -19.71 -2.25
N ILE A 132 -1.50 -20.71 -3.04
CA ILE A 132 -1.70 -22.12 -2.70
C ILE A 132 -0.99 -22.47 -1.39
N CYS A 133 0.24 -21.97 -1.21
CA CYS A 133 0.98 -22.09 0.05
C CYS A 133 0.26 -21.40 1.21
N ALA A 134 -0.17 -20.14 1.04
CA ALA A 134 -0.84 -19.36 2.07
C ALA A 134 -2.18 -20.00 2.50
N LYS A 135 -2.88 -20.68 1.59
CA LYS A 135 -4.10 -21.44 1.90
C LYS A 135 -3.83 -22.84 2.49
N GLY A 136 -2.56 -23.24 2.64
CA GLY A 136 -2.19 -24.56 3.17
C GLY A 136 -2.63 -25.72 2.28
N LEU A 137 -2.79 -25.47 0.98
CA LEU A 137 -3.24 -26.48 0.01
C LEU A 137 -2.09 -27.43 -0.39
N ILE A 138 -0.85 -27.01 -0.17
CA ILE A 138 0.35 -27.83 -0.32
C ILE A 138 1.21 -27.72 0.94
N ASN A 139 2.02 -28.75 1.19
CA ASN A 139 2.85 -28.84 2.38
C ASN A 139 4.16 -28.04 2.24
N ALA A 140 4.05 -26.72 2.10
CA ALA A 140 5.22 -25.87 2.00
C ALA A 140 5.87 -25.65 3.37
N ASN A 141 7.17 -25.97 3.50
CA ASN A 141 7.91 -25.76 4.73
C ASN A 141 8.24 -24.28 4.91
N LYS A 142 7.69 -23.66 5.94
CA LYS A 142 7.89 -22.24 6.25
C LYS A 142 9.07 -22.06 7.22
N SER A 143 10.27 -21.96 6.68
CA SER A 143 11.44 -21.51 7.45
C SER A 143 11.65 -20.01 7.23
N THR A 144 11.73 -19.20 8.29
CA THR A 144 12.13 -17.78 8.21
C THR A 144 11.32 -16.90 7.24
N SER A 145 9.99 -17.06 7.18
CA SER A 145 9.09 -16.34 6.25
C SER A 145 9.26 -16.69 4.76
N LEU A 146 10.03 -17.74 4.48
CA LEU A 146 10.22 -18.31 3.15
C LEU A 146 9.33 -19.53 2.96
N TRP A 147 8.70 -19.62 1.80
CA TRP A 147 8.05 -20.85 1.37
C TRP A 147 9.07 -21.73 0.66
N ARG A 148 9.48 -22.82 1.30
CA ARG A 148 10.20 -23.90 0.61
C ARG A 148 9.18 -24.91 0.10
N ILE A 149 9.09 -25.05 -1.21
CA ILE A 149 8.22 -26.01 -1.88
C ILE A 149 9.12 -27.03 -2.56
N LEU A 150 8.98 -28.31 -2.19
CA LEU A 150 9.64 -29.41 -2.88
C LEU A 150 8.75 -29.85 -4.06
N PRO A 151 9.31 -30.48 -5.11
CA PRO A 151 8.52 -31.00 -6.24
C PRO A 151 7.40 -31.94 -5.80
N GLU A 152 7.65 -32.76 -4.78
CA GLU A 152 6.69 -33.66 -4.15
C GLU A 152 5.54 -32.92 -3.44
N ASP A 153 5.74 -31.67 -3.00
CA ASP A 153 4.66 -30.85 -2.42
C ASP A 153 3.71 -30.32 -3.50
N LEU A 154 4.14 -30.31 -4.77
CA LEU A 154 3.31 -29.90 -5.91
C LEU A 154 2.44 -31.06 -6.45
N ASP A 155 2.68 -32.30 -5.99
CA ASP A 155 1.87 -33.45 -6.39
C ASP A 155 0.43 -33.29 -5.93
N GLY A 156 -0.51 -33.31 -6.88
CA GLY A 156 -1.94 -33.17 -6.60
C GLY A 156 -2.45 -31.72 -6.57
N ILE A 157 -1.63 -30.73 -6.95
CA ILE A 157 -2.11 -29.34 -7.06
C ILE A 157 -3.31 -29.22 -8.00
N ASP A 158 -3.38 -30.08 -9.02
CA ASP A 158 -4.42 -30.13 -10.05
C ASP A 158 -5.80 -30.48 -9.45
N ARG A 159 -5.82 -31.01 -8.22
CA ARG A 159 -7.03 -31.21 -7.42
C ARG A 159 -7.55 -29.91 -6.80
N HIS A 160 -6.71 -28.88 -6.74
CA HIS A 160 -7.01 -27.60 -6.09
C HIS A 160 -7.06 -26.44 -7.08
N VAL A 161 -6.15 -26.42 -8.06
CA VAL A 161 -6.01 -25.34 -9.04
C VAL A 161 -5.82 -25.93 -10.44
N GLU A 162 -6.66 -25.51 -11.37
CA GLU A 162 -6.53 -25.82 -12.80
C GLU A 162 -6.06 -24.57 -13.54
N PHE A 163 -4.89 -24.63 -14.17
CA PHE A 163 -4.33 -23.51 -14.93
C PHE A 163 -4.78 -23.53 -16.38
N VAL A 164 -5.28 -22.40 -16.87
CA VAL A 164 -5.95 -22.28 -18.16
C VAL A 164 -5.23 -21.27 -19.02
N MET A 165 -5.01 -21.63 -20.29
CA MET A 165 -4.49 -20.73 -21.30
C MET A 165 -5.58 -20.44 -22.33
N ASN A 166 -5.84 -19.15 -22.58
CA ASN A 166 -6.82 -18.64 -23.54
C ASN A 166 -8.32 -18.80 -23.15
N GLU A 167 -9.13 -17.85 -23.61
CA GLU A 167 -10.56 -17.71 -23.30
C GLU A 167 -11.39 -18.98 -23.59
N PHE A 168 -11.08 -19.71 -24.67
CA PHE A 168 -11.85 -20.88 -25.13
C PHE A 168 -11.89 -22.05 -24.15
N GLN A 169 -10.94 -22.11 -23.22
CA GLN A 169 -10.87 -23.23 -22.30
C GLN A 169 -11.82 -23.06 -21.11
N LEU A 170 -12.15 -21.84 -20.66
CA LEU A 170 -12.94 -21.63 -19.44
C LEU A 170 -14.39 -22.12 -19.52
N THR A 171 -15.02 -22.07 -20.70
CA THR A 171 -16.41 -22.54 -20.84
C THR A 171 -16.57 -24.03 -20.57
N ASN A 172 -15.47 -24.79 -20.60
CA ASN A 172 -15.44 -26.23 -20.35
C ASN A 172 -14.94 -26.59 -18.95
N LEU A 173 -14.55 -25.61 -18.14
CA LEU A 173 -13.82 -25.81 -16.88
C LEU A 173 -14.66 -25.37 -15.70
N ALA A 174 -15.59 -26.24 -15.30
CA ALA A 174 -16.37 -26.08 -14.08
C ALA A 174 -16.34 -27.38 -13.28
N ARG A 175 -15.16 -27.75 -12.75
CA ARG A 175 -15.10 -28.72 -11.66
C ARG A 175 -15.42 -27.98 -10.37
N THR A 176 -16.59 -28.26 -9.79
CA THR A 176 -16.97 -27.74 -8.47
C THR A 176 -15.88 -28.08 -7.44
N GLY A 177 -15.38 -27.06 -6.73
CA GLY A 177 -14.36 -27.21 -5.69
C GLY A 177 -12.91 -27.04 -6.16
N VAL A 178 -12.67 -26.85 -7.46
CA VAL A 178 -11.34 -26.53 -8.02
C VAL A 178 -11.33 -25.07 -8.43
N SER A 179 -10.28 -24.32 -8.03
CA SER A 179 -10.09 -22.95 -8.49
C SER A 179 -9.49 -22.95 -9.90
N THR A 180 -9.88 -22.01 -10.73
CA THR A 180 -9.35 -21.86 -12.09
C THR A 180 -8.34 -20.73 -12.09
N ALA A 181 -7.09 -20.98 -12.47
CA ALA A 181 -6.05 -19.96 -12.55
C ALA A 181 -5.75 -19.55 -13.99
N CYS A 182 -5.49 -18.26 -14.22
CA CYS A 182 -5.22 -17.69 -15.54
C CYS A 182 -4.39 -16.40 -15.46
N TYR A 183 -3.88 -15.96 -16.60
CA TYR A 183 -3.30 -14.62 -16.77
C TYR A 183 -4.38 -13.61 -17.18
N LEU A 184 -4.30 -12.39 -16.66
CA LEU A 184 -5.19 -11.27 -17.00
C LEU A 184 -5.16 -11.01 -18.51
N GLU A 185 -3.97 -11.00 -19.10
CA GLU A 185 -3.71 -10.78 -20.51
C GLU A 185 -4.47 -11.74 -21.42
N ASP A 186 -4.68 -12.96 -20.95
CA ASP A 186 -5.39 -14.01 -21.70
C ASP A 186 -6.92 -13.91 -21.49
N MET A 187 -7.39 -13.04 -20.59
CA MET A 187 -8.77 -12.97 -20.08
C MET A 187 -9.42 -11.58 -20.16
N GLN A 188 -8.71 -10.57 -20.66
CA GLN A 188 -9.12 -9.18 -20.56
C GLN A 188 -10.53 -8.89 -21.09
N LYS A 189 -10.93 -9.58 -22.17
CA LYS A 189 -12.18 -9.37 -22.90
C LYS A 189 -13.30 -10.32 -22.48
N VAL A 190 -13.03 -11.30 -21.63
CA VAL A 190 -14.04 -12.25 -21.17
C VAL A 190 -15.09 -11.53 -20.33
N SER A 191 -16.36 -11.66 -20.73
CA SER A 191 -17.48 -11.10 -19.99
C SER A 191 -17.72 -11.89 -18.69
N ILE A 192 -17.81 -11.19 -17.56
CA ILE A 192 -18.12 -11.78 -16.26
C ILE A 192 -19.44 -12.53 -16.29
N ALA A 193 -20.42 -12.06 -17.07
CA ALA A 193 -21.73 -12.70 -17.19
C ALA A 193 -21.65 -14.10 -17.85
N THR A 194 -20.56 -14.41 -18.54
CA THR A 194 -20.33 -15.71 -19.18
C THR A 194 -19.59 -16.71 -18.31
N LEU A 195 -19.00 -16.25 -17.19
CA LEU A 195 -18.29 -17.13 -16.27
C LEU A 195 -19.27 -18.07 -15.56
N PRO A 196 -18.92 -19.36 -15.36
CA PRO A 196 -19.80 -20.28 -14.66
C PRO A 196 -20.04 -19.83 -13.22
N LYS A 197 -21.29 -19.98 -12.76
CA LYS A 197 -21.65 -19.70 -11.37
C LYS A 197 -20.89 -20.66 -10.45
N ASN A 198 -20.39 -20.15 -9.32
CA ASN A 198 -19.58 -20.88 -8.33
C ASN A 198 -18.14 -21.23 -8.74
N VAL A 199 -17.63 -20.72 -9.87
CA VAL A 199 -16.19 -20.81 -10.15
C VAL A 199 -15.45 -19.74 -9.35
N ASN A 200 -14.32 -20.15 -8.76
CA ASN A 200 -13.35 -19.24 -8.18
C ASN A 200 -12.22 -19.04 -9.20
N LEU A 201 -12.18 -17.86 -9.83
CA LEU A 201 -11.21 -17.54 -10.86
C LEU A 201 -10.05 -16.75 -10.25
N LEU A 202 -8.86 -17.35 -10.20
CA LEU A 202 -7.61 -16.72 -9.81
C LEU A 202 -6.96 -16.09 -11.05
N VAL A 203 -6.74 -14.78 -11.00
CA VAL A 203 -6.19 -13.98 -12.08
C VAL A 203 -4.86 -13.41 -11.61
N ALA A 204 -3.77 -13.83 -12.25
CA ALA A 204 -2.46 -13.21 -12.11
C ALA A 204 -2.18 -12.30 -13.32
N SER A 205 -1.10 -11.53 -13.26
CA SER A 205 -0.64 -10.71 -14.39
C SER A 205 0.83 -11.01 -14.66
N ARG A 206 1.24 -11.02 -15.94
CA ARG A 206 2.65 -11.20 -16.34
C ARG A 206 3.44 -9.93 -16.01
N ASP A 207 2.82 -8.79 -16.23
CA ASP A 207 3.45 -7.46 -16.10
C ASP A 207 3.03 -6.74 -14.79
N GLY A 208 2.19 -7.38 -13.97
CA GLY A 208 1.61 -6.76 -12.77
C GLY A 208 0.32 -6.01 -13.08
N PHE A 209 -0.23 -5.32 -12.10
CA PHE A 209 -1.55 -4.68 -12.22
C PHE A 209 -1.47 -3.14 -12.31
N ASP A 210 -0.40 -2.61 -12.92
CA ASP A 210 -0.17 -1.17 -13.09
C ASP A 210 -0.21 -0.35 -11.78
N ASP A 211 0.14 -0.97 -10.65
CA ASP A 211 0.17 -0.34 -9.33
C ASP A 211 1.40 -0.85 -8.56
N GLU A 212 2.10 0.05 -7.86
CA GLU A 212 3.34 -0.26 -7.13
C GLU A 212 3.17 -1.36 -6.08
N LEU A 213 1.98 -1.51 -5.50
CA LEU A 213 1.73 -2.59 -4.54
C LEU A 213 1.41 -3.91 -5.26
N PHE A 214 0.84 -3.86 -6.46
CA PHE A 214 0.31 -5.04 -7.15
C PHE A 214 1.23 -5.55 -8.26
N ALA A 215 2.46 -5.92 -7.89
CA ALA A 215 3.44 -6.52 -8.80
C ALA A 215 3.06 -7.95 -9.26
N SER A 216 3.63 -8.37 -10.40
CA SER A 216 3.30 -9.64 -11.08
C SER A 216 3.54 -10.90 -10.25
N ASP A 217 4.59 -10.91 -9.43
CA ASP A 217 5.01 -12.06 -8.64
C ASP A 217 4.39 -12.09 -7.23
N SER A 218 3.88 -10.95 -6.77
CA SER A 218 3.41 -10.73 -5.40
C SER A 218 1.90 -10.66 -5.30
N SER A 219 1.17 -10.53 -6.41
CA SER A 219 -0.25 -10.20 -6.34
C SER A 219 -1.12 -11.03 -7.27
N LEU A 220 -2.35 -11.27 -6.83
CA LEU A 220 -3.40 -11.88 -7.65
C LEU A 220 -4.78 -11.30 -7.29
N PHE A 221 -5.73 -11.55 -8.19
CA PHE A 221 -7.15 -11.31 -7.94
C PHE A 221 -7.93 -12.62 -7.97
N SER A 222 -8.73 -12.87 -6.94
CA SER A 222 -9.69 -13.97 -6.88
C SER A 222 -11.09 -13.40 -7.17
N LEU A 223 -11.73 -13.93 -8.20
CA LEU A 223 -13.03 -13.50 -8.70
C LEU A 223 -14.05 -14.61 -8.47
N GLN A 224 -15.10 -14.33 -7.69
CA GLN A 224 -16.14 -15.31 -7.38
C GLN A 224 -17.53 -14.72 -7.58
N ILE A 225 -18.32 -15.35 -8.46
CA ILE A 225 -19.71 -14.93 -8.70
C ILE A 225 -20.64 -15.63 -7.72
N ILE A 226 -21.31 -14.86 -6.86
CA ILE A 226 -22.32 -15.33 -5.91
C ILE A 226 -23.64 -14.61 -6.21
N GLY A 227 -24.59 -15.35 -6.78
CA GLY A 227 -25.88 -14.78 -7.20
C GLY A 227 -25.71 -13.79 -8.36
N ASN A 228 -26.01 -12.52 -8.12
CA ASN A 228 -25.82 -11.40 -9.07
C ASN A 228 -24.66 -10.48 -8.68
N ARG A 229 -23.83 -10.89 -7.71
CA ARG A 229 -22.67 -10.14 -7.23
C ARG A 229 -21.39 -10.85 -7.63
N LEU A 230 -20.38 -10.07 -7.99
CA LEU A 230 -19.02 -10.51 -8.14
C LEU A 230 -18.25 -10.06 -6.90
N ASN A 231 -17.76 -11.03 -6.14
CA ASN A 231 -16.79 -10.79 -5.10
C ASN A 231 -15.39 -10.77 -5.73
N ILE A 232 -14.65 -9.72 -5.43
CA ILE A 232 -13.29 -9.50 -5.88
C ILE A 232 -12.42 -9.46 -4.63
N LEU A 233 -11.45 -10.36 -4.56
CA LEU A 233 -10.45 -10.41 -3.51
C LEU A 233 -9.08 -10.14 -4.14
N ALA A 234 -8.48 -9.01 -3.82
CA ALA A 234 -7.10 -8.70 -4.21
C ALA A 234 -6.17 -9.18 -3.09
N GLU A 235 -5.30 -10.14 -3.40
CA GLU A 235 -4.33 -10.67 -2.44
C GLU A 235 -2.94 -10.18 -2.84
N HIS A 236 -2.29 -9.47 -1.93
CA HIS A 236 -0.88 -9.10 -2.03
C HIS A 236 -0.08 -9.91 -1.02
N PHE A 237 0.82 -10.74 -1.50
CA PHE A 237 1.78 -11.51 -0.73
C PHE A 237 3.00 -10.65 -0.47
N VAL A 238 3.25 -10.38 0.81
CA VAL A 238 4.25 -9.44 1.28
C VAL A 238 5.62 -9.85 0.77
N ASN A 239 6.12 -9.12 -0.22
CA ASN A 239 7.53 -9.12 -0.52
C ASN A 239 8.16 -8.09 0.41
N ILE A 240 8.78 -8.54 1.51
CA ILE A 240 9.32 -7.67 2.57
C ILE A 240 10.21 -6.55 2.00
N VAL A 241 10.82 -6.79 0.83
CA VAL A 241 11.69 -5.87 0.10
C VAL A 241 10.97 -4.57 -0.34
N GLU A 242 9.76 -4.62 -0.89
CA GLU A 242 9.08 -3.42 -1.41
C GLU A 242 8.59 -2.48 -0.31
N TRP A 243 8.27 -3.02 0.87
CA TRP A 243 7.78 -2.22 2.00
C TRP A 243 8.90 -1.42 2.69
N SER A 244 10.16 -1.75 2.42
CA SER A 244 11.31 -0.93 2.83
C SER A 244 11.34 0.43 2.14
N LEU A 245 10.61 0.61 1.03
CA LEU A 245 10.46 1.91 0.35
C LEU A 245 9.54 2.88 1.11
N TRP A 246 8.76 2.39 2.08
CA TRP A 246 7.80 3.21 2.82
C TRP A 246 8.38 3.72 4.16
N ASP A 247 9.69 3.56 4.40
CA ASP A 247 10.42 3.99 5.61
C ASP A 247 9.72 3.61 6.93
N CYS A 248 8.96 2.51 6.94
CA CYS A 248 8.19 2.10 8.12
C CYS A 248 8.18 0.59 8.31
N VAL A 249 7.96 0.19 9.56
CA VAL A 249 7.81 -1.23 9.92
C VAL A 249 6.55 -1.76 9.24
N TYR A 250 6.64 -2.91 8.55
CA TYR A 250 5.54 -3.56 7.84
C TYR A 250 4.22 -3.57 8.61
N HIS A 251 4.25 -3.89 9.91
CA HIS A 251 3.06 -3.89 10.78
C HIS A 251 2.36 -2.51 10.85
N LYS A 252 3.12 -1.40 10.89
CA LYS A 252 2.57 -0.04 10.86
C LYS A 252 1.92 0.24 9.50
N ALA A 253 2.57 -0.17 8.41
CA ALA A 253 2.05 0.01 7.06
C ALA A 253 0.76 -0.78 6.82
N ALA A 254 0.76 -2.07 7.18
CA ALA A 254 -0.38 -2.97 7.11
C ALA A 254 -1.58 -2.46 7.91
N ASN A 255 -1.37 -2.03 9.17
CA ASN A 255 -2.44 -1.46 9.99
C ASN A 255 -2.97 -0.15 9.40
N THR A 256 -2.10 0.68 8.80
CA THR A 256 -2.52 1.92 8.17
C THR A 256 -3.36 1.66 6.93
N LEU A 257 -2.95 0.71 6.08
CA LEU A 257 -3.74 0.27 4.92
C LEU A 257 -5.08 -0.30 5.34
N GLN A 258 -5.11 -1.16 6.36
CA GLN A 258 -6.36 -1.70 6.88
C GLN A 258 -7.30 -0.60 7.37
N ALA A 259 -6.77 0.39 8.10
CA ALA A 259 -7.55 1.54 8.55
C ALA A 259 -8.11 2.35 7.37
N GLN A 260 -7.31 2.60 6.33
CA GLN A 260 -7.75 3.33 5.13
C GLN A 260 -8.74 2.54 4.28
N ALA A 261 -8.57 1.22 4.16
CA ALA A 261 -9.50 0.33 3.47
C ALA A 261 -10.87 0.33 4.16
N ASN A 262 -10.89 0.17 5.49
CA ASN A 262 -12.11 0.18 6.30
C ASN A 262 -12.88 1.49 6.14
N LYS A 263 -12.18 2.64 6.11
CA LYS A 263 -12.78 3.96 5.84
C LYS A 263 -13.46 4.04 4.47
N LYS A 264 -12.98 3.28 3.48
CA LYS A 264 -13.57 3.18 2.13
C LYS A 264 -14.58 2.05 1.99
N GLY A 265 -14.90 1.34 3.08
CA GLY A 265 -15.81 0.19 3.05
C GLY A 265 -15.23 -1.01 2.31
N ILE A 266 -13.91 -1.07 2.15
CA ILE A 266 -13.19 -2.22 1.61
C ILE A 266 -12.76 -3.07 2.79
N ASP A 267 -13.19 -4.32 2.82
CA ASP A 267 -12.80 -5.26 3.87
C ASP A 267 -11.33 -5.63 3.67
N CYS A 268 -10.52 -5.48 4.70
CA CYS A 268 -9.08 -5.71 4.64
C CYS A 268 -8.67 -6.68 5.74
N GLU A 269 -8.23 -7.86 5.35
CA GLU A 269 -7.74 -8.89 6.26
C GLU A 269 -6.21 -8.94 6.23
N LEU A 270 -5.60 -8.82 7.40
CA LEU A 270 -4.16 -8.99 7.56
C LEU A 270 -3.88 -10.47 7.86
N GLN A 271 -3.43 -11.21 6.85
CA GLN A 271 -2.98 -12.60 6.98
C GLN A 271 -1.50 -12.61 7.35
N LEU A 272 -1.20 -12.03 8.52
CA LEU A 272 0.17 -11.84 8.99
C LEU A 272 0.91 -13.17 9.18
N PRO A 273 2.20 -13.24 8.82
CA PRO A 273 3.03 -12.17 8.25
C PRO A 273 3.04 -12.12 6.71
N ASP A 274 2.23 -12.94 6.03
CA ASP A 274 2.51 -13.34 4.63
C ASP A 274 1.69 -12.59 3.58
N ALA A 275 0.51 -12.10 3.93
CA ALA A 275 -0.39 -11.49 2.96
C ALA A 275 -1.29 -10.39 3.56
N ILE A 276 -1.71 -9.50 2.68
CA ILE A 276 -2.81 -8.56 2.89
C ILE A 276 -3.86 -8.87 1.83
N SER A 277 -5.11 -9.05 2.27
CA SER A 277 -6.23 -9.35 1.40
C SER A 277 -7.24 -8.21 1.44
N PHE A 278 -7.62 -7.69 0.27
CA PHE A 278 -8.65 -6.67 0.13
C PHE A 278 -9.88 -7.26 -0.57
N SER A 279 -11.03 -7.22 0.09
CA SER A 279 -12.27 -7.79 -0.39
C SER A 279 -13.30 -6.70 -0.68
N GLN A 280 -13.93 -6.80 -1.85
CA GLN A 280 -15.02 -5.93 -2.28
C GLN A 280 -16.03 -6.70 -3.13
N SER A 281 -17.27 -6.22 -3.15
CA SER A 281 -18.35 -6.81 -3.96
C SER A 281 -18.92 -5.80 -4.93
N ILE A 282 -19.01 -6.17 -6.20
CA ILE A 282 -19.65 -5.34 -7.24
C ILE A 282 -20.87 -6.05 -7.83
N GLN A 283 -21.84 -5.27 -8.33
CA GLN A 283 -23.00 -5.83 -9.03
C GLN A 283 -22.59 -6.26 -10.44
N VAL A 284 -22.94 -7.49 -10.82
CA VAL A 284 -22.67 -7.99 -12.18
C VAL A 284 -23.69 -7.37 -13.14
N THR A 285 -23.19 -6.61 -14.11
CA THR A 285 -23.98 -6.14 -15.26
C THR A 285 -23.54 -6.90 -16.52
N GLN A 286 -24.39 -6.94 -17.54
CA GLN A 286 -24.19 -7.81 -18.72
C GLN A 286 -22.90 -7.50 -19.53
N ASN A 287 -22.31 -6.31 -19.35
CA ASN A 287 -21.21 -5.82 -20.18
C ASN A 287 -19.87 -5.68 -19.44
N LEU A 288 -19.76 -6.12 -18.19
CA LEU A 288 -18.50 -6.05 -17.45
C LEU A 288 -17.55 -7.17 -17.88
N THR A 289 -16.33 -6.81 -18.28
CA THR A 289 -15.25 -7.77 -18.54
C THR A 289 -14.38 -7.99 -17.29
N VAL A 290 -13.60 -9.08 -17.28
CA VAL A 290 -12.61 -9.36 -16.21
C VAL A 290 -11.68 -8.17 -15.99
N GLN A 291 -11.12 -7.60 -17.06
CA GLN A 291 -10.23 -6.44 -16.97
C GLN A 291 -10.91 -5.24 -16.33
N GLN A 292 -12.14 -4.91 -16.75
CA GLN A 292 -12.88 -3.76 -16.20
C GLN A 292 -13.17 -3.92 -14.71
N CYS A 293 -13.49 -5.14 -14.26
CA CYS A 293 -13.70 -5.43 -12.84
C CYS A 293 -12.43 -5.25 -12.02
N ILE A 294 -11.30 -5.78 -12.51
CA ILE A 294 -10.00 -5.64 -11.84
C ILE A 294 -9.56 -4.17 -11.82
N GLN A 295 -9.69 -3.45 -12.94
CA GLN A 295 -9.38 -2.01 -13.00
C GLN A 295 -10.23 -1.17 -12.05
N THR A 296 -11.53 -1.47 -11.92
CA THR A 296 -12.41 -0.81 -10.95
C THR A 296 -11.96 -1.06 -9.51
N SER A 297 -11.50 -2.30 -9.23
CA SER A 297 -10.88 -2.65 -7.94
C SER A 297 -9.61 -1.86 -7.68
N LEU A 298 -8.69 -1.85 -8.65
CA LEU A 298 -7.40 -1.18 -8.54
C LEU A 298 -7.58 0.33 -8.34
N GLN A 299 -8.51 0.98 -9.05
CA GLN A 299 -8.80 2.40 -8.84
C GLN A 299 -9.28 2.71 -7.41
N SER A 300 -10.02 1.78 -6.80
CA SER A 300 -10.50 1.93 -5.42
C SER A 300 -9.34 1.70 -4.42
N LEU A 301 -8.50 0.70 -4.68
CA LEU A 301 -7.36 0.33 -3.84
C LEU A 301 -6.21 1.34 -3.94
N SER A 302 -5.93 1.89 -5.13
CA SER A 302 -4.92 2.93 -5.35
C SER A 302 -5.15 4.13 -4.44
N LYS A 303 -6.42 4.58 -4.29
CA LYS A 303 -6.76 5.64 -3.32
C LYS A 303 -6.49 5.26 -1.87
N VAL A 304 -6.72 3.99 -1.51
CA VAL A 304 -6.42 3.47 -0.16
C VAL A 304 -4.90 3.47 0.07
N ILE A 305 -4.14 3.04 -0.93
CA ILE A 305 -2.67 2.99 -0.92
C ILE A 305 -2.09 4.40 -0.81
N ASP A 306 -2.55 5.34 -1.63
CA ASP A 306 -2.12 6.74 -1.59
C ASP A 306 -2.40 7.38 -0.23
N ASN A 307 -3.60 7.18 0.30
CA ASN A 307 -3.96 7.67 1.63
C ASN A 307 -3.09 7.04 2.72
N ALA A 308 -2.77 5.75 2.61
CA ALA A 308 -1.89 5.09 3.56
C ALA A 308 -0.47 5.66 3.48
N LYS A 309 0.07 5.86 2.27
CA LYS A 309 1.38 6.52 2.05
C LYS A 309 1.42 7.91 2.67
N ILE A 310 0.41 8.75 2.42
CA ILE A 310 0.29 10.09 3.03
C ILE A 310 0.28 9.97 4.55
N SER A 311 -0.56 9.08 5.11
CA SER A 311 -0.69 8.90 6.57
C SER A 311 0.61 8.41 7.21
N LEU A 312 1.33 7.51 6.56
CA LEU A 312 2.59 6.95 7.06
C LEU A 312 3.69 8.00 7.12
N LYS A 313 3.69 8.93 6.16
CA LYS A 313 4.52 10.13 6.15
C LYS A 313 4.01 11.23 7.10
N GLY A 314 2.99 10.96 7.91
CA GLY A 314 2.38 11.94 8.84
C GLY A 314 1.57 13.05 8.14
N GLY A 315 1.29 12.91 6.85
CA GLY A 315 0.44 13.82 6.09
C GLY A 315 -1.03 13.68 6.46
N ILE A 316 -1.80 14.71 6.08
CA ILE A 316 -3.23 14.81 6.39
C ILE A 316 -4.04 14.18 5.26
N VAL A 317 -4.85 13.17 5.60
CA VAL A 317 -5.79 12.55 4.65
C VAL A 317 -7.20 13.08 4.93
N TRP A 318 -7.83 13.65 3.91
CA TRP A 318 -9.21 14.10 4.04
C TRP A 318 -10.19 12.92 4.03
N ASP A 319 -11.12 12.92 4.98
CA ASP A 319 -12.17 11.92 5.14
C ASP A 319 -13.54 12.61 5.07
N GLU A 320 -14.49 11.98 4.37
CA GLU A 320 -15.86 12.51 4.22
C GLU A 320 -16.61 12.52 5.55
N ILE A 321 -16.18 11.72 6.54
CA ILE A 321 -16.76 11.75 7.88
C ILE A 321 -16.66 13.15 8.52
N TYR A 322 -15.62 13.92 8.19
CA TYR A 322 -15.44 15.27 8.72
C TYR A 322 -16.57 16.21 8.29
N GLU A 323 -17.22 15.94 7.14
CA GLU A 323 -18.29 16.74 6.56
C GLU A 323 -19.66 16.47 7.22
N GLN A 324 -19.75 15.44 8.05
CA GLN A 324 -20.98 15.10 8.76
C GLN A 324 -21.13 15.98 10.00
N LYS A 325 -22.31 16.58 10.18
CA LYS A 325 -22.62 17.39 11.36
C LYS A 325 -22.39 16.57 12.65
N GLY A 326 -21.75 17.17 13.65
CA GLY A 326 -21.40 16.50 14.91
C GLY A 326 -20.01 15.85 14.93
N GLN A 327 -19.27 15.89 13.83
CA GLN A 327 -17.90 15.36 13.73
C GLN A 327 -16.82 16.45 13.89
N GLU A 328 -17.15 17.57 14.57
CA GLU A 328 -16.22 18.69 14.79
C GLU A 328 -14.92 18.25 15.45
N LEU A 329 -15.00 17.39 16.46
CA LEU A 329 -13.82 16.96 17.23
C LEU A 329 -12.82 16.17 16.37
N LEU A 330 -13.31 15.32 15.45
CA LEU A 330 -12.46 14.59 14.52
C LEU A 330 -11.83 15.54 13.51
N PHE A 331 -12.62 16.44 12.93
CA PHE A 331 -12.14 17.46 12.00
C PHE A 331 -11.05 18.35 12.63
N GLN A 332 -11.24 18.76 13.88
CA GLN A 332 -10.25 19.52 14.64
C GLN A 332 -8.95 18.73 14.85
N LYS A 333 -9.04 17.49 15.33
CA LYS A 333 -7.87 16.68 15.72
C LYS A 333 -7.08 16.12 14.55
N GLU A 334 -7.76 15.62 13.52
CA GLU A 334 -7.14 14.89 12.42
C GLU A 334 -6.79 15.79 11.23
N VAL A 335 -7.39 16.98 11.14
CA VAL A 335 -7.15 17.91 10.02
C VAL A 335 -6.58 19.24 10.49
N LEU A 336 -7.33 20.00 11.29
CA LEU A 336 -6.95 21.39 11.56
C LEU A 336 -5.72 21.51 12.45
N HIS A 337 -5.63 20.70 13.51
CA HIS A 337 -4.47 20.69 14.39
C HIS A 337 -3.16 20.37 13.65
N PRO A 338 -3.04 19.23 12.93
CA PRO A 338 -1.83 18.94 12.18
C PRO A 338 -1.57 19.96 11.07
N LEU A 339 -2.61 20.50 10.42
CA LEU A 339 -2.42 21.54 9.39
C LEU A 339 -1.77 22.79 9.97
N LEU A 340 -2.26 23.27 11.11
CA LEU A 340 -1.69 24.44 11.79
C LEU A 340 -0.24 24.20 12.23
N GLN A 341 0.10 22.98 12.64
CA GLN A 341 1.47 22.59 12.96
C GLN A 341 2.36 22.62 11.69
N ASN A 342 1.88 22.08 10.57
CA ASN A 342 2.60 22.09 9.29
C ASN A 342 2.80 23.50 8.72
N MET A 343 1.93 24.45 9.09
CA MET A 343 2.04 25.87 8.75
C MET A 343 3.02 26.64 9.65
N ASP A 344 3.78 25.96 10.52
CA ASP A 344 4.77 26.53 11.46
C ASP A 344 4.21 27.48 12.52
N TYR A 345 2.91 27.40 12.82
CA TYR A 345 2.35 28.15 13.93
C TYR A 345 2.87 27.62 15.27
N GLN A 346 3.18 28.54 16.18
CA GLN A 346 3.71 28.23 17.51
C GLN A 346 2.58 28.02 18.51
N LEU A 347 2.82 27.09 19.44
CA LEU A 347 1.89 26.71 20.51
C LEU A 347 0.45 26.56 20.02
N VAL A 348 0.24 25.67 19.06
CA VAL A 348 -1.12 25.26 18.70
C VAL A 348 -1.69 24.46 19.87
N PHE A 349 -2.66 25.04 20.60
CA PHE A 349 -3.31 24.34 21.70
C PHE A 349 -4.84 24.42 21.61
N PRO A 350 -5.55 23.31 21.91
CA PRO A 350 -7.00 23.29 21.94
C PRO A 350 -7.54 24.03 23.17
N THR A 351 -8.66 24.73 23.00
CA THR A 351 -9.36 25.45 24.07
C THR A 351 -10.69 24.81 24.48
N HIS A 352 -11.05 23.69 23.85
CA HIS A 352 -12.29 22.95 24.09
C HIS A 352 -12.35 22.36 25.52
N GLY A 353 -13.45 22.58 26.24
CA GLY A 353 -13.72 21.95 27.55
C GLY A 353 -13.16 22.64 28.80
N ASN A 354 -12.54 23.82 28.69
CA ASN A 354 -12.10 24.62 29.84
C ASN A 354 -13.02 25.82 30.10
N ARG A 355 -12.94 26.41 31.31
CA ARG A 355 -13.54 27.73 31.63
C ARG A 355 -12.86 28.82 30.77
N GLY A 356 -13.23 28.92 29.49
CA GLY A 356 -12.54 29.76 28.50
C GLY A 356 -12.92 29.52 27.03
N GLU A 357 -13.83 28.59 26.74
CA GLU A 357 -14.38 28.27 25.40
C GLU A 357 -15.29 29.41 24.87
N HIS A 358 -14.70 30.58 24.71
CA HIS A 358 -15.36 31.80 24.23
C HIS A 358 -15.39 31.83 22.70
N GLY A 359 -15.90 30.77 22.06
CA GLY A 359 -15.97 30.66 20.60
C GLY A 359 -14.62 30.41 19.92
N ARG A 360 -13.77 29.63 20.57
CA ARG A 360 -12.41 29.28 20.10
C ARG A 360 -12.21 27.80 20.33
N ASP A 361 -11.83 27.08 19.29
CA ASP A 361 -11.44 25.67 19.37
C ASP A 361 -9.92 25.54 19.48
N PHE A 362 -9.18 26.40 18.80
CA PHE A 362 -7.72 26.52 18.93
C PHE A 362 -7.29 27.96 19.13
N VAL A 363 -6.15 28.11 19.82
CA VAL A 363 -5.35 29.33 19.82
C VAL A 363 -3.92 28.95 19.47
N PHE A 364 -3.29 29.79 18.66
CA PHE A 364 -1.91 29.64 18.19
C PHE A 364 -1.35 31.02 17.86
N TYR A 365 -0.04 31.13 17.64
CA TYR A 365 0.54 32.42 17.26
C TYR A 365 1.71 32.26 16.29
N GLU A 366 2.05 33.34 15.60
CA GLU A 366 3.33 33.48 14.94
C GLU A 366 4.07 34.70 15.51
N ARG A 367 5.38 34.80 15.25
CA ARG A 367 6.12 36.02 15.58
C ARG A 367 6.08 36.98 14.40
N THR A 368 5.61 38.19 14.65
CA THR A 368 5.71 39.28 13.68
C THR A 368 7.18 39.57 13.35
N LYS A 369 7.41 40.34 12.28
CA LYS A 369 8.76 40.84 11.93
C LYS A 369 9.42 41.67 13.04
N PHE A 370 8.64 42.14 14.01
CA PHE A 370 9.12 42.88 15.19
C PHE A 370 9.37 41.97 16.40
N GLY A 371 9.22 40.66 16.27
CA GLY A 371 9.43 39.68 17.34
C GLY A 371 8.26 39.49 18.31
N ASN A 372 7.25 40.38 18.25
CA ASN A 372 6.04 40.27 19.06
C ASN A 372 5.13 39.13 18.58
N PRO A 373 4.47 38.40 19.48
CA PRO A 373 3.50 37.38 19.12
C PRO A 373 2.24 38.02 18.52
N LEU A 374 1.75 37.42 17.42
CA LEU A 374 0.45 37.72 16.82
C LEU A 374 -0.45 36.49 17.04
N TYR A 375 -1.41 36.60 17.95
CA TYR A 375 -2.29 35.48 18.29
C TYR A 375 -3.43 35.35 17.30
N TYR A 376 -3.66 34.11 16.90
CA TYR A 376 -4.77 33.65 16.10
C TYR A 376 -5.69 32.80 16.96
N ALA A 377 -6.99 32.83 16.63
CA ALA A 377 -7.93 31.81 17.06
C ALA A 377 -8.53 31.12 15.85
N LEU A 378 -8.93 29.87 16.03
CA LEU A 378 -9.71 29.14 15.05
C LEU A 378 -10.97 28.60 15.71
N GLN A 379 -12.11 28.77 15.04
CA GLN A 379 -13.38 28.13 15.35
C GLN A 379 -13.70 27.16 14.20
N ALA A 380 -13.91 25.89 14.54
CA ALA A 380 -14.25 24.83 13.62
C ALA A 380 -15.76 24.53 13.66
N LYS A 381 -16.33 24.15 12.51
CA LYS A 381 -17.67 23.54 12.40
C LYS A 381 -17.66 22.39 11.39
N ALA A 382 -18.44 21.35 11.66
CA ALA A 382 -18.54 20.21 10.77
C ALA A 382 -19.73 20.38 9.80
N GLY A 383 -19.46 20.18 8.51
CA GLY A 383 -20.44 20.24 7.42
C GLY A 383 -20.66 21.62 6.84
N ASN A 384 -21.71 21.74 6.02
CA ASN A 384 -22.07 22.97 5.32
C ASN A 384 -22.69 23.99 6.25
N VAL A 385 -22.35 25.26 6.03
CA VAL A 385 -23.01 26.42 6.66
C VAL A 385 -23.83 27.13 5.58
N SER A 386 -25.10 27.43 5.86
CA SER A 386 -26.02 27.97 4.85
C SER A 386 -26.61 29.31 5.27
N GLY A 387 -26.69 30.26 4.33
CA GLY A 387 -27.29 31.59 4.51
C GLY A 387 -28.74 31.57 5.01
N GLY A 388 -29.48 30.49 4.71
CA GLY A 388 -30.87 30.32 5.16
C GLY A 388 -31.01 29.81 6.59
N ALA A 389 -29.93 29.33 7.21
CA ALA A 389 -29.92 28.84 8.58
C ALA A 389 -29.50 29.96 9.54
N ASN A 390 -30.42 30.90 9.81
CA ASN A 390 -30.14 32.08 10.62
C ASN A 390 -29.47 31.75 11.97
N ARG A 391 -29.87 30.63 12.59
CA ARG A 391 -29.27 30.17 13.86
C ARG A 391 -27.77 29.89 13.76
N ASP A 392 -27.32 29.18 12.73
CA ASP A 392 -25.91 28.80 12.56
C ASP A 392 -25.05 30.05 12.28
N ILE A 393 -25.59 30.99 11.51
CA ILE A 393 -24.96 32.29 11.23
C ILE A 393 -24.83 33.13 12.50
N ASP A 394 -25.92 33.27 13.25
CA ASP A 394 -25.94 34.07 14.47
C ASP A 394 -24.98 33.50 15.52
N GLU A 395 -24.91 32.17 15.63
CA GLU A 395 -23.94 31.48 16.49
C GLU A 395 -22.49 31.81 16.10
N LEU A 396 -22.16 31.72 14.80
CA LEU A 396 -20.81 32.05 14.32
C LEU A 396 -20.45 33.53 14.56
N VAL A 397 -21.39 34.46 14.36
CA VAL A 397 -21.17 35.89 14.64
C VAL A 397 -20.87 36.11 16.12
N ILE A 398 -21.63 35.45 17.02
CA ILE A 398 -21.39 35.53 18.46
C ILE A 398 -20.04 34.91 18.84
N GLN A 399 -19.65 33.79 18.21
CA GLN A 399 -18.35 33.15 18.45
C GLN A 399 -17.19 34.05 18.00
N ILE A 400 -17.31 34.71 16.85
CA ILE A 400 -16.33 35.69 16.36
C ILE A 400 -16.14 36.83 17.36
N ASP A 401 -17.25 37.44 17.80
CA ASP A 401 -17.21 38.55 18.75
C ASP A 401 -16.56 38.14 20.08
N ARG A 402 -16.97 36.99 20.64
CA ARG A 402 -16.40 36.45 21.88
C ARG A 402 -14.92 36.13 21.76
N ALA A 403 -14.48 35.56 20.65
CA ALA A 403 -13.09 35.16 20.45
C ALA A 403 -12.15 36.37 20.42
N LEU A 404 -12.61 37.49 19.86
CA LEU A 404 -11.86 38.74 19.74
C LEU A 404 -11.91 39.61 21.01
N LEU A 405 -13.07 39.65 21.68
CA LEU A 405 -13.27 40.49 22.86
C LEU A 405 -12.77 39.88 24.17
N MET A 406 -12.72 38.54 24.26
CA MET A 406 -12.31 37.87 25.49
C MET A 406 -10.82 37.55 25.43
N PRO A 407 -10.03 37.86 26.48
CA PRO A 407 -8.66 37.41 26.54
C PRO A 407 -8.56 35.87 26.61
N VAL A 408 -7.38 35.36 26.31
CA VAL A 408 -6.98 33.96 26.54
C VAL A 408 -5.69 33.97 27.37
N LYS A 409 -5.46 32.94 28.16
CA LYS A 409 -4.22 32.74 28.89
C LYS A 409 -3.41 31.61 28.24
N PRO A 410 -2.43 31.91 27.36
CA PRO A 410 -1.61 30.88 26.75
C PRO A 410 -0.88 30.03 27.81
N PRO A 411 -0.70 28.72 27.62
CA PRO A 411 -0.10 27.84 28.63
C PRO A 411 1.30 28.26 29.10
N SER A 412 2.08 28.88 28.21
CA SER A 412 3.44 29.34 28.47
C SER A 412 3.51 30.75 29.08
N GLU A 413 2.38 31.44 29.23
CA GLU A 413 2.37 32.86 29.55
C GLU A 413 1.77 33.18 30.90
N LYS A 414 2.38 34.15 31.56
CA LYS A 414 1.92 34.65 32.86
C LYS A 414 0.76 35.63 32.72
N ALA A 415 0.68 36.33 31.58
CA ALA A 415 -0.32 37.34 31.28
C ALA A 415 -1.38 36.81 30.32
N GLU A 416 -2.54 37.46 30.34
CA GLU A 416 -3.59 37.27 29.34
C GLU A 416 -3.21 37.96 28.02
N ALA A 417 -3.61 37.35 26.91
CA ALA A 417 -3.40 37.82 25.55
C ALA A 417 -4.74 37.96 24.82
N TYR A 418 -4.81 38.91 23.88
CA TYR A 418 -5.95 39.07 23.00
C TYR A 418 -5.64 38.49 21.62
N VAL A 419 -6.63 37.86 21.02
CA VAL A 419 -6.54 37.34 19.66
C VAL A 419 -6.67 38.49 18.68
N SER A 420 -5.77 38.54 17.70
CA SER A 420 -5.76 39.57 16.65
C SER A 420 -6.47 39.12 15.38
N VAL A 421 -6.49 37.81 15.12
CA VAL A 421 -7.07 37.22 13.91
C VAL A 421 -7.89 35.99 14.29
N ILE A 422 -9.10 35.86 13.75
CA ILE A 422 -9.91 34.66 13.87
C ILE A 422 -10.13 33.99 12.51
N ILE A 423 -10.10 32.67 12.52
CA ILE A 423 -10.35 31.81 11.38
C ILE A 423 -11.61 31.00 11.65
N ILE A 424 -12.58 31.09 10.76
CA ILE A 424 -13.77 30.23 10.76
C ILE A 424 -13.53 29.11 9.77
N ALA A 425 -13.20 27.93 10.28
CA ALA A 425 -12.93 26.74 9.48
C ALA A 425 -14.15 25.82 9.46
N ILE A 426 -14.61 25.44 8.28
CA ILE A 426 -15.68 24.47 8.11
C ILE A 426 -15.24 23.32 7.22
N SER A 427 -15.66 22.11 7.55
CA SER A 427 -15.34 20.94 6.72
C SER A 427 -16.22 20.83 5.47
N GLY A 428 -17.34 21.55 5.41
CA GLY A 428 -18.17 21.65 4.21
C GLY A 428 -17.91 22.93 3.40
N LYS A 429 -18.97 23.48 2.81
CA LYS A 429 -18.98 24.74 2.05
C LYS A 429 -19.85 25.79 2.71
N PHE A 430 -19.47 27.06 2.56
CA PHE A 430 -20.35 28.19 2.83
C PHE A 430 -21.31 28.30 1.65
N THR A 431 -22.61 28.07 1.87
CA THR A 431 -23.64 28.04 0.82
C THR A 431 -24.60 29.21 0.96
N LYS A 432 -25.25 29.62 -0.14
CA LYS A 432 -26.24 30.72 -0.18
C LYS A 432 -25.70 32.03 0.43
N ASP A 433 -24.49 32.41 0.05
CA ASP A 433 -23.83 33.64 0.51
C ASP A 433 -23.71 33.74 2.04
N ALA A 434 -23.64 32.60 2.76
CA ALA A 434 -23.49 32.57 4.21
C ALA A 434 -22.31 33.42 4.69
N GLU A 435 -21.18 33.33 4.00
CA GLU A 435 -20.01 34.16 4.28
C GLU A 435 -20.33 35.66 4.18
N GLU A 436 -21.02 36.09 3.11
CA GLU A 436 -21.40 37.49 2.92
C GLU A 436 -22.37 37.96 4.03
N VAL A 437 -23.33 37.11 4.42
CA VAL A 437 -24.26 37.42 5.51
C VAL A 437 -23.52 37.56 6.84
N ILE A 438 -22.57 36.67 7.15
CA ILE A 438 -21.73 36.77 8.35
C ILE A 438 -20.92 38.07 8.32
N ARG A 439 -20.24 38.37 7.20
CA ARG A 439 -19.46 39.59 7.02
C ARG A 439 -20.29 40.86 7.19
N LYS A 440 -21.56 40.86 6.75
CA LYS A 440 -22.48 42.00 6.93
C LYS A 440 -22.92 42.21 8.38
N LYS A 441 -22.91 41.16 9.21
CA LYS A 441 -23.35 41.20 10.62
C LYS A 441 -22.25 41.62 11.60
N ILE A 442 -20.99 41.60 11.17
CA ILE A 442 -19.84 41.96 12.00
C ILE A 442 -19.38 43.38 11.60
N PRO A 443 -18.89 44.21 12.55
CA PRO A 443 -18.39 45.54 12.22
C PRO A 443 -17.28 45.52 11.16
N LYS A 444 -17.37 46.42 10.16
CA LYS A 444 -16.45 46.45 9.00
C LYS A 444 -14.97 46.51 9.37
N TYR A 445 -14.64 47.28 10.39
CA TYR A 445 -13.26 47.45 10.87
C TYR A 445 -12.65 46.16 11.45
N ILE A 446 -13.48 45.17 11.79
CA ILE A 446 -13.06 43.83 12.22
C ILE A 446 -13.02 42.89 11.01
N THR A 447 -14.05 42.88 10.17
CA THR A 447 -14.18 41.90 9.07
C THR A 447 -13.16 42.02 7.95
N GLU A 448 -12.66 43.23 7.69
CA GLU A 448 -11.77 43.47 6.54
C GLU A 448 -10.30 43.14 6.84
N GLY A 449 -9.94 42.84 8.10
CA GLY A 449 -8.55 42.55 8.47
C GLY A 449 -8.32 41.45 9.50
N ALA A 450 -9.35 41.03 10.24
CA ALA A 450 -9.21 40.10 11.37
C ALA A 450 -9.99 38.79 11.22
N VAL A 451 -10.84 38.61 10.21
CA VAL A 451 -11.69 37.41 10.06
C VAL A 451 -11.43 36.71 8.73
N TYR A 452 -11.00 35.46 8.79
CA TYR A 452 -10.77 34.59 7.63
C TYR A 452 -11.76 33.43 7.62
N PHE A 453 -12.17 32.99 6.43
CA PHE A 453 -13.08 31.87 6.24
C PHE A 453 -12.36 30.78 5.46
N TRP A 454 -12.32 29.59 6.04
CA TRP A 454 -11.70 28.41 5.46
C TRP A 454 -12.80 27.36 5.25
N ASP A 455 -13.22 27.15 4.01
CA ASP A 455 -14.05 26.02 3.64
C ASP A 455 -13.19 24.81 3.25
N LYS A 456 -13.85 23.70 2.89
CA LYS A 456 -13.19 22.48 2.42
C LYS A 456 -12.14 22.76 1.36
N ASP A 457 -12.50 23.49 0.32
CA ASP A 457 -11.64 23.71 -0.84
C ASP A 457 -10.39 24.52 -0.41
N LYS A 458 -10.58 25.53 0.44
CA LYS A 458 -9.45 26.29 1.01
C LYS A 458 -8.56 25.41 1.90
N ILE A 459 -9.12 24.58 2.77
CA ILE A 459 -8.35 23.72 3.67
C ILE A 459 -7.55 22.69 2.88
N GLN A 460 -8.17 22.06 1.87
CA GLN A 460 -7.46 21.12 0.99
C GLN A 460 -6.32 21.81 0.23
N SER A 461 -6.51 23.06 -0.22
CA SER A 461 -5.42 23.84 -0.83
C SER A 461 -4.26 24.10 0.13
N LEU A 462 -4.56 24.35 1.42
CA LEU A 462 -3.55 24.56 2.45
C LEU A 462 -2.83 23.24 2.78
N ILE A 463 -3.53 22.11 2.86
CA ILE A 463 -2.91 20.78 3.05
C ILE A 463 -1.91 20.50 1.92
N ALA A 464 -2.29 20.79 0.67
CA ALA A 464 -1.41 20.60 -0.49
C ALA A 464 -0.21 21.56 -0.48
N GLN A 465 -0.39 22.80 0.02
CA GLN A 465 0.66 23.81 0.10
C GLN A 465 1.65 23.53 1.25
N TYR A 466 1.17 22.98 2.36
CA TYR A 466 1.93 22.69 3.56
C TYR A 466 1.90 21.19 3.85
N PRO A 467 2.52 20.35 2.97
CA PRO A 467 2.68 18.93 3.23
C PRO A 467 3.54 18.74 4.49
N ASN A 468 3.45 17.56 5.10
CA ASN A 468 4.22 17.29 6.29
C ASN A 468 5.71 17.53 6.04
N LYS A 469 6.38 18.20 6.97
CA LYS A 469 7.84 18.35 6.91
C LYS A 469 8.43 17.07 7.48
N GLU A 470 9.18 16.34 6.66
CA GLU A 470 10.02 15.25 7.14
C GLU A 470 11.02 15.87 8.14
N GLU A 471 10.92 15.48 9.43
CA GLU A 471 11.88 15.86 10.49
C GLU A 471 13.19 15.11 10.33
#